data_AF-A0A7S4IJM0-F1
#
_entry.id   AF-A0A7S4IJM0-F1
#
_cell.length_a   1.000
_cell.length_b   1.000
_cell.length_c   1.000
_cell.angle_alpha   90.00
_cell.angle_beta   90.00
_cell.angle_gamma   90.00
#
_symmetry.space_group_name_H-M   'P 1'
#
loop_
_entity.id
_entity.type
_entity.pdbx_description
1 polymer ?
#
loop_
_entity_poly.entity_id
_entity_poly.type
_entity_poly.pdbx_seq_one_letter_code
_entity_poly.pdbx_strand_id
1 'polypeptide(L)'
;FECNTRIIETLFYQRKPVINDSLQETNEKQAIYHNPNLNPSQKEAIQFCLRSSDVALIHGPPGTGKTTTVVEFILQCVDRGLKVLACAPSNIAVDNLVL
;
A
#
# COMPACT_ATOMS: atom_id res chain seq x y z
N PHE A 1 5.31 10.76 -24.88
CA PHE A 1 5.37 10.64 -23.41
C PHE A 1 4.02 11.05 -22.85
N GLU A 2 3.08 10.13 -22.73
CA GLU A 2 1.85 10.39 -21.97
C GLU A 2 2.24 10.36 -20.49
N CYS A 3 2.31 11.54 -19.86
CA CYS A 3 2.36 11.60 -18.41
C CYS A 3 1.07 10.95 -17.92
N ASN A 4 1.17 9.94 -17.06
CA ASN A 4 0.00 9.32 -16.47
C ASN A 4 -0.61 10.32 -15.47
N THR A 5 -1.48 11.20 -15.96
CA THR A 5 -2.00 12.37 -15.23
C THR A 5 -2.92 12.00 -14.07
N ARG A 6 -3.37 10.74 -14.00
CA ARG A 6 -4.39 10.28 -13.05
C ARG A 6 -4.04 10.56 -11.59
N ILE A 7 -2.81 10.24 -11.17
CA ILE A 7 -2.35 10.49 -9.79
C ILE A 7 -2.35 11.99 -9.48
N ILE A 8 -1.86 12.81 -10.41
CA ILE A 8 -1.79 14.26 -10.25
C ILE A 8 -3.20 14.84 -10.11
N GLU A 9 -4.13 14.44 -10.97
CA GLU A 9 -5.54 14.85 -10.90
C GLU A 9 -6.18 14.47 -9.56
N THR A 10 -5.91 13.26 -9.06
CA THR A 10 -6.41 12.82 -7.75
C THR A 10 -5.82 13.65 -6.60
N LEU A 11 -4.52 13.94 -6.62
CA LEU A 11 -3.85 14.73 -5.58
C LEU A 11 -4.31 16.19 -5.55
N PHE A 12 -4.60 16.78 -6.72
CA PHE A 12 -5.13 18.15 -6.84
C PHE A 12 -6.66 18.22 -6.80
N TYR A 13 -7.33 17.14 -6.36
CA TYR A 13 -8.78 17.06 -6.19
C TYR A 13 -9.57 17.32 -7.48
N GLN A 14 -8.96 17.14 -8.65
CA GLN A 14 -9.62 17.19 -9.95
C GLN A 14 -10.40 15.91 -10.24
N ARG A 15 -10.09 14.83 -9.51
CA ARG A 15 -10.72 13.51 -9.63
C ARG A 15 -10.81 12.82 -8.27
N LYS A 16 -11.86 12.02 -8.04
CA LYS A 16 -11.95 11.14 -6.87
C LYS A 16 -11.02 9.91 -7.03
N PRO A 17 -10.33 9.47 -5.95
CA PRO A 17 -9.51 8.26 -6.00
C PRO A 17 -10.38 7.04 -6.32
N VAL A 18 -9.90 6.19 -7.24
CA VAL A 18 -10.55 4.94 -7.60
C VAL A 18 -10.10 3.82 -6.68
N ILE A 19 -11.07 3.13 -6.10
CA ILE A 19 -10.91 1.87 -5.40
C ILE A 19 -11.55 0.78 -6.27
N ASN A 20 -10.80 -0.28 -6.55
CA ASN A 20 -11.29 -1.41 -7.33
C ASN A 20 -12.07 -2.35 -6.42
N ASP A 21 -13.37 -2.08 -6.26
CA ASP A 21 -14.27 -2.95 -5.50
C ASP A 21 -14.47 -4.32 -6.17
N SER A 22 -14.16 -4.45 -7.47
CA SER A 22 -14.23 -5.69 -8.25
C SER A 22 -13.08 -6.69 -8.00
N LEU A 23 -12.08 -6.33 -7.20
CA LEU A 23 -11.08 -7.30 -6.70
C LEU A 23 -11.66 -8.26 -5.64
N GLN A 24 -12.95 -8.16 -5.32
CA GLN A 24 -13.64 -9.11 -4.43
C GLN A 24 -13.69 -10.56 -4.97
N GLU A 25 -13.50 -10.81 -6.27
CA GLU A 25 -13.76 -12.15 -6.84
C GLU A 25 -12.62 -12.76 -7.68
N THR A 26 -11.57 -12.01 -8.01
CA THR A 26 -10.49 -12.55 -8.87
C THR A 26 -9.30 -13.03 -8.05
N ASN A 27 -9.34 -14.31 -7.67
CA ASN A 27 -8.23 -15.04 -7.06
C ASN A 27 -7.69 -14.40 -5.78
N GLU A 28 -8.44 -14.49 -4.69
CA GLU A 28 -7.81 -14.61 -3.38
C GLU A 28 -6.95 -15.89 -3.38
N LYS A 29 -5.73 -15.81 -3.93
CA LYS A 29 -4.63 -16.42 -3.21
C LYS A 29 -4.72 -15.78 -1.83
N GLN A 30 -5.30 -16.52 -0.89
CA GLN A 30 -5.35 -16.22 0.53
C GLN A 30 -4.10 -15.40 0.84
N ALA A 31 -4.25 -14.09 1.10
CA ALA A 31 -3.07 -13.21 1.19
C ALA A 31 -2.19 -13.78 2.29
N ILE A 32 -1.11 -14.45 1.90
CA ILE A 32 -0.19 -15.07 2.85
C ILE A 32 0.58 -13.90 3.42
N TYR A 33 0.20 -13.51 4.64
CA TYR A 33 0.89 -12.45 5.34
C TYR A 33 2.24 -12.96 5.78
N HIS A 34 3.31 -12.23 5.44
CA HIS A 34 4.66 -12.58 5.86
C HIS A 34 4.81 -12.39 7.37
N ASN A 35 4.17 -11.35 7.91
CA ASN A 35 4.07 -11.15 9.34
C ASN A 35 2.78 -11.76 9.93
N PRO A 36 2.88 -12.87 10.70
CA PRO A 36 1.70 -13.48 11.32
C PRO A 36 1.09 -12.63 12.44
N ASN A 37 1.83 -11.65 12.99
CA ASN A 37 1.44 -10.84 14.13
C ASN A 37 0.69 -9.56 13.76
N LEU A 38 0.26 -9.41 12.50
CA LEU A 38 -0.54 -8.25 12.08
C LEU A 38 -1.91 -8.26 12.76
N ASN A 39 -2.26 -7.13 13.35
CA ASN A 39 -3.57 -6.93 13.92
C ASN A 39 -4.63 -6.67 12.83
N PRO A 40 -5.94 -6.71 13.17
CA PRO A 40 -7.00 -6.52 12.18
C PRO A 40 -6.95 -5.19 11.42
N SER A 41 -6.62 -4.07 12.08
CA SER A 41 -6.59 -2.76 11.43
C SER A 41 -5.41 -2.61 10.46
N GLN A 42 -4.28 -3.25 10.75
CA GLN A 42 -3.14 -3.31 9.83
C GLN A 42 -3.51 -4.14 8.59
N LYS A 43 -4.16 -5.30 8.77
CA LYS A 43 -4.64 -6.13 7.66
C LYS A 43 -5.64 -5.39 6.79
N GLU A 44 -6.60 -4.69 7.39
CA GLU A 44 -7.57 -3.87 6.68
C GLU A 44 -6.90 -2.75 5.88
N ALA A 45 -5.93 -2.05 6.47
CA ALA A 45 -5.16 -1.02 5.77
C ALA A 45 -4.41 -1.59 4.55
N ILE A 46 -3.79 -2.76 4.68
CA ILE A 46 -3.11 -3.44 3.57
C ILE A 46 -4.11 -3.80 2.46
N GLN A 47 -5.26 -4.37 2.82
CA GLN A 47 -6.30 -4.73 1.85
C GLN A 47 -6.93 -3.51 1.17
N PHE A 48 -7.05 -2.38 1.89
CA PHE A 48 -7.47 -1.12 1.30
C PHE A 48 -6.45 -0.61 0.28
N CYS A 49 -5.15 -0.62 0.62
CA CYS A 49 -4.08 -0.20 -0.29
C CYS A 49 -4.00 -1.09 -1.53
N LEU A 50 -4.14 -2.41 -1.39
CA LEU A 50 -4.14 -3.35 -2.52
C LEU A 50 -5.29 -3.14 -3.50
N ARG A 51 -6.41 -2.57 -3.03
CA ARG A 51 -7.57 -2.23 -3.86
C ARG A 51 -7.50 -0.82 -4.45
N SER A 52 -6.60 0.03 -3.96
CA SER A 52 -6.53 1.43 -4.37
C SER A 52 -5.71 1.58 -5.65
N SER A 53 -6.32 2.11 -6.70
CA SER A 53 -5.65 2.29 -8.01
C SER A 53 -4.86 3.59 -8.12
N ASP A 54 -5.33 4.65 -7.48
CA ASP A 54 -4.76 5.99 -7.64
C ASP A 54 -3.89 6.39 -6.44
N VAL A 55 -4.50 6.55 -5.27
CA VAL A 55 -3.83 6.99 -4.03
C VAL A 55 -4.49 6.34 -2.82
N ALA A 56 -3.68 5.89 -1.86
CA ALA A 56 -4.12 5.40 -0.56
C ALA A 56 -3.32 6.07 0.57
N LEU A 57 -3.95 6.27 1.73
CA LEU A 57 -3.30 6.82 2.92
C LEU A 57 -3.41 5.84 4.08
N ILE A 58 -2.27 5.35 4.55
CA ILE A 58 -2.19 4.63 5.83
C ILE A 58 -1.88 5.66 6.91
N HIS A 59 -2.80 5.82 7.86
CA HIS A 59 -2.61 6.67 9.03
C HIS A 59 -2.47 5.82 10.29
N GLY A 60 -1.58 6.24 11.21
CA GLY A 60 -1.39 5.54 12.47
C GLY A 60 -0.68 6.41 13.52
N PRO A 61 -1.19 6.48 14.76
CA PRO A 61 -0.50 7.11 15.89
C PRO A 61 0.94 6.59 16.12
N PRO A 62 1.73 7.24 16.99
CA PRO A 62 3.05 6.73 17.39
C PRO A 62 2.93 5.30 17.95
N GLY A 63 3.84 4.41 17.55
CA GLY A 63 3.89 3.03 18.06
C GLY A 63 2.92 2.02 17.42
N THR A 64 2.06 2.40 16.47
CA THR A 64 1.06 1.49 15.88
C THR A 64 1.56 0.60 14.74
N GLY A 65 2.88 0.47 14.58
CA GLY A 65 3.48 -0.40 13.56
C GLY A 65 3.26 0.05 12.11
N LYS A 66 3.20 1.35 11.83
CA LYS A 66 3.06 1.88 10.44
C LYS A 66 4.10 1.28 9.48
N THR A 67 5.36 1.26 9.90
CA THR A 67 6.46 0.68 9.11
C THR A 67 6.18 -0.81 8.84
N THR A 68 5.76 -1.57 9.85
CA THR A 68 5.36 -2.97 9.70
C THR A 68 4.25 -3.15 8.67
N THR A 69 3.23 -2.29 8.69
CA THR A 69 2.14 -2.31 7.70
C THR A 69 2.63 -2.00 6.28
N VAL A 70 3.51 -1.01 6.14
CA VAL A 70 4.07 -0.62 4.84
C VAL A 70 4.97 -1.71 4.27
N VAL A 71 5.84 -2.30 5.09
CA VAL A 71 6.71 -3.42 4.68
C VAL A 71 5.87 -4.60 4.21
N GLU A 72 4.84 -5.00 4.97
CA GLU A 72 3.93 -6.06 4.54
C GLU A 72 3.24 -5.71 3.21
N PHE A 73 2.73 -4.48 3.04
CA PHE A 73 2.12 -4.07 1.79
C PHE A 73 3.09 -4.15 0.59
N ILE A 74 4.35 -3.80 0.79
CA ILE A 74 5.40 -3.93 -0.24
C ILE A 74 5.61 -5.41 -0.59
N LEU A 75 5.73 -6.30 0.39
CA LEU A 75 5.87 -7.75 0.17
C LEU A 75 4.67 -8.31 -0.60
N GLN A 76 3.46 -7.90 -0.21
CA GLN A 76 2.22 -8.24 -0.92
C GLN A 76 2.24 -7.78 -2.39
N CYS A 77 2.78 -6.60 -2.69
CA CYS A 77 2.93 -6.13 -4.07
C CYS A 77 3.96 -6.97 -4.85
N VAL A 78 5.11 -7.29 -4.23
CA VAL A 78 6.18 -8.09 -4.84
C VAL A 78 5.70 -9.52 -5.15
N ASP A 79 4.97 -10.16 -4.25
CA ASP A 79 4.41 -11.51 -4.44
C ASP A 79 3.40 -11.57 -5.61
N ARG A 80 2.78 -10.42 -5.93
CA ARG A 80 1.89 -10.24 -7.09
C ARG A 80 2.65 -9.90 -8.38
N GLY A 81 3.98 -9.86 -8.33
CA GLY A 81 4.85 -9.53 -9.47
C GLY A 81 4.91 -8.04 -9.81
N LEU A 82 4.47 -7.16 -8.90
CA LEU A 82 4.52 -5.71 -9.11
C LEU A 82 5.91 -5.15 -8.82
N LYS A 83 6.30 -4.11 -9.55
CA LYS A 83 7.50 -3.32 -9.26
C LYS A 83 7.14 -2.20 -8.30
N VAL A 84 7.90 -2.07 -7.22
CA VAL A 84 7.66 -1.08 -6.15
C VAL A 84 8.79 -0.07 -6.10
N LEU A 85 8.43 1.22 -6.09
CA LEU A 85 9.34 2.31 -5.73
C LEU A 85 8.98 2.77 -4.31
N ALA A 86 9.86 2.48 -3.35
CA ALA A 86 9.71 2.92 -1.96
C ALA A 86 10.60 4.15 -1.70
N CYS A 87 10.01 5.20 -1.15
CA CYS A 87 10.69 6.45 -0.84
C CYS A 87 10.41 6.86 0.61
N ALA A 88 11.39 7.49 1.26
CA ALA A 88 11.25 8.07 2.59
C ALA A 88 12.04 9.39 2.68
N PRO A 89 11.70 10.29 3.62
CA PRO A 89 12.32 11.62 3.69
C PRO A 89 13.74 11.63 4.27
N SER A 90 14.23 10.52 4.82
CA SER A 90 15.59 10.40 5.37
C SER A 90 16.16 9.01 5.15
N ASN A 91 17.49 8.91 5.10
CA ASN A 91 18.19 7.63 4.94
C ASN A 91 17.82 6.65 6.06
N ILE A 92 17.76 7.11 7.31
CA ILE A 92 17.34 6.29 8.47
C ILE A 92 15.94 5.69 8.24
N ALA A 93 15.01 6.45 7.65
CA ALA A 93 13.68 5.94 7.35
C ALA A 93 13.67 4.95 6.19
N VAL A 94 14.56 5.11 5.20
CA VAL A 94 14.77 4.14 4.13
C VAL A 94 15.35 2.84 4.70
N ASP A 95 16.35 2.93 5.56
CA ASP A 95 16.98 1.76 6.19
C ASP A 95 15.95 0.91 6.94
N ASN A 96 15.02 1.56 7.65
CA ASN A 96 13.91 0.89 8.34
C ASN A 96 12.94 0.13 7.41
N LEU A 97 12.93 0.40 6.11
CA LEU A 97 12.12 -0.33 5.12
C LEU A 97 12.87 -1.51 4.49
N VAL A 98 14.19 -1.54 4.57
CA VAL A 98 15.05 -2.58 3.96
C VAL A 98 15.31 -3.76 4.91
N LEU A 99 15.03 -3.58 6.21
CA LEU A 99 15.26 -4.57 7.28
C LEU A 99 14.29 -5.75 7.28
#